data_AF-A0A946TQ19-F1
#
_entry.id   AF-A0A946TQ19-F1
#
_cell.length_a   1.000
_cell.length_b   1.000
_cell.length_c   1.000
_cell.angle_alpha   90.00
_cell.angle_beta   90.00
_cell.angle_gamma   90.00
#
_symmetry.space_group_name_H-M   'P 1'
#
loop_
_entity.id
_entity.type
_entity.pdbx_description
1 polymer ?
#
loop_
_entity_poly.entity_id
_entity_poly.type
_entity_poly.pdbx_seq_one_letter_code
_entity_poly.pdbx_strand_id
1 'polypeptide(L)'
;NRAKNGDHYWVLAHVTPTFDAMNNITGFHSNRRTPNKAVLNQTIIPLYDSLLAVENQNPDRKAGMEASFNAVLDLLKEKDLTYDELIASLI
;
A
#
# COMPACT_ATOMS: atom_id res chain seq x y z
N ASN A 1 2.77 6.80 -5.61
CA ASN A 1 2.63 7.34 -6.98
C ASN A 1 2.89 8.83 -6.98
N ARG A 2 3.69 9.34 -7.92
CA ARG A 2 3.99 10.77 -8.03
C ARG A 2 3.12 11.41 -9.11
N ALA A 3 2.42 12.48 -8.78
CA ALA A 3 1.65 13.30 -9.69
C ALA A 3 2.58 14.19 -10.55
N LYS A 4 2.04 14.76 -11.64
CA LYS A 4 2.81 15.62 -12.56
C LYS A 4 3.39 16.86 -11.87
N ASN A 5 2.73 17.34 -10.81
CA ASN A 5 3.16 18.47 -9.99
C ASN A 5 4.16 18.08 -8.88
N GLY A 6 4.56 16.81 -8.78
CA GLY A 6 5.48 16.32 -7.75
C GLY A 6 4.81 15.76 -6.50
N ASP A 7 3.50 15.94 -6.33
CA ASP A 7 2.76 15.44 -5.17
C ASP A 7 2.63 13.92 -5.18
N HIS A 8 2.23 13.35 -4.04
CA HIS A 8 1.89 11.93 -3.94
C HIS A 8 0.39 11.74 -3.77
N TYR A 9 -0.14 10.67 -4.34
CA TYR A 9 -1.57 10.36 -4.25
C TYR A 9 -1.84 8.86 -4.07
N TRP A 10 -2.97 8.58 -3.44
CA TRP A 10 -3.50 7.25 -3.17
C TRP A 10 -4.59 6.89 -4.18
N VAL A 11 -4.59 5.65 -4.64
CA VAL A 11 -5.62 5.09 -5.53
C VAL A 11 -5.94 3.66 -5.14
N LEU A 12 -7.19 3.27 -5.36
CA LEU A 12 -7.55 1.88 -5.53
C LEU A 12 -7.31 1.53 -7.00
N ALA A 13 -6.33 0.67 -7.26
CA ALA A 13 -5.96 0.24 -8.61
C ALA A 13 -6.50 -1.16 -8.87
N HIS A 14 -7.38 -1.28 -9.86
CA HIS A 14 -7.79 -2.57 -10.41
C HIS A 14 -7.04 -2.77 -11.73
N VAL A 15 -6.45 -3.95 -11.92
CA VAL A 15 -5.72 -4.30 -13.15
C VAL A 15 -6.28 -5.60 -13.69
N THR A 16 -6.72 -5.59 -14.94
CA THR A 16 -7.28 -6.76 -15.62
C THR A 16 -6.43 -7.08 -16.85
N PRO A 17 -5.95 -8.33 -17.02
CA PRO A 17 -5.28 -8.74 -18.24
C PRO A 17 -6.25 -8.75 -19.43
N THR A 18 -5.75 -8.34 -20.59
CA THR A 18 -6.43 -8.51 -21.88
C THR A 18 -5.84 -9.75 -22.56
N PHE A 19 -6.72 -10.62 -23.05
CA PHE A 19 -6.32 -11.86 -23.71
C PHE A 19 -6.61 -11.82 -25.21
N ASP A 20 -5.75 -12.45 -26.01
CA ASP A 20 -6.05 -12.77 -27.41
C ASP A 20 -6.98 -13.99 -27.53
N ALA A 21 -7.30 -14.38 -28.76
CA ALA A 21 -8.13 -15.54 -29.06
C ALA A 21 -7.51 -16.89 -28.63
N MET A 22 -6.20 -16.93 -28.38
CA MET A 22 -5.47 -18.11 -27.89
C MET A 22 -5.26 -18.06 -26.37
N ASN A 23 -5.90 -17.12 -25.67
CA ASN A 23 -5.79 -16.90 -24.24
C ASN A 23 -4.39 -16.47 -23.77
N ASN A 24 -3.57 -15.89 -24.65
CA ASN A 24 -2.32 -15.25 -24.26
C ASN A 24 -2.59 -13.82 -23.79
N ILE A 25 -1.88 -13.38 -22.74
CA ILE A 25 -1.93 -11.99 -22.28
C ILE A 25 -1.29 -11.09 -23.34
N THR A 26 -2.06 -10.15 -23.88
CA THR A 26 -1.59 -9.15 -24.87
C THR A 26 -1.51 -7.74 -24.30
N GLY A 27 -2.03 -7.52 -23.09
CA GLY A 27 -1.95 -6.24 -22.41
C GLY A 27 -2.64 -6.26 -21.06
N PHE A 28 -2.71 -5.10 -20.43
CA PHE A 28 -3.42 -4.90 -19.17
C PHE A 28 -4.21 -3.61 -19.22
N HIS A 29 -5.47 -3.67 -18.78
CA HIS A 29 -6.28 -2.48 -18.52
C HIS A 29 -6.22 -2.15 -17.02
N SER A 30 -5.92 -0.91 -16.67
CA SER A 30 -5.93 -0.45 -15.27
C SER A 30 -6.95 0.66 -15.05
N ASN A 31 -7.87 0.43 -14.13
CA ASN A 31 -8.80 1.44 -13.63
C ASN A 31 -8.33 1.90 -12.24
N ARG A 32 -8.31 3.22 -12.02
CA ARG A 32 -7.93 3.83 -10.74
C ARG A 32 -9.09 4.64 -10.19
N ARG A 33 -9.44 4.39 -8.93
CA ARG A 33 -10.46 5.15 -8.21
C ARG A 33 -9.85 5.89 -7.03
N THR A 34 -10.40 7.06 -6.72
CA THR A 34 -10.04 7.80 -5.52
C THR A 34 -10.57 7.05 -4.29
N PRO A 35 -9.71 6.72 -3.30
CA PRO A 35 -10.15 6.06 -2.07
C PRO A 35 -10.92 7.04 -1.17
N ASN A 36 -11.65 6.51 -0.20
CA ASN A 36 -12.31 7.32 0.82
C ASN A 36 -11.27 8.11 1.63
N LYS A 37 -11.39 9.45 1.67
CA LYS A 37 -10.49 10.33 2.42
C LYS A 37 -10.47 10.04 3.92
N ALA A 38 -11.59 9.59 4.50
CA ALA A 38 -11.65 9.26 5.92
C ALA A 38 -10.71 8.09 6.24
N VAL A 39 -10.75 7.02 5.44
CA VAL A 39 -9.84 5.86 5.54
C VAL A 39 -8.38 6.29 5.41
N LEU A 40 -8.09 7.20 4.47
CA LEU A 40 -6.73 7.73 4.33
C LEU A 40 -6.27 8.45 5.60
N ASN A 41 -7.09 9.39 6.09
CA ASN A 41 -6.71 10.25 7.21
C ASN A 41 -6.67 9.51 8.55
N GLN A 42 -7.51 8.50 8.74
CA GLN A 42 -7.68 7.81 10.02
C GLN A 42 -6.85 6.54 10.13
N THR A 43 -6.49 5.91 9.01
CA THR A 43 -5.83 4.60 9.02
C THR A 43 -4.55 4.60 8.21
N ILE A 44 -4.60 4.95 6.93
CA ILE A 44 -3.43 4.77 6.04
C ILE A 44 -2.32 5.77 6.38
N ILE A 45 -2.61 7.07 6.41
CA ILE A 45 -1.60 8.11 6.68
C ILE A 45 -0.97 7.89 8.07
N PRO A 46 -1.73 7.70 9.17
CA PRO A 46 -1.15 7.43 10.48
C PRO A 46 -0.26 6.17 10.53
N LEU A 47 -0.66 5.10 9.81
CA LEU A 47 0.15 3.90 9.70
C LEU A 47 1.49 4.21 9.03
N TYR A 48 1.49 4.86 7.88
CA TYR A 48 2.73 5.24 7.18
C TYR A 48 3.61 6.17 8.01
N ASP A 49 3.03 7.13 8.73
CA ASP A 49 3.77 8.02 9.62
C ASP A 49 4.47 7.25 10.75
N SER A 50 3.78 6.27 11.35
CA SER A 50 4.39 5.42 12.40
C SER A 50 5.54 4.56 11.85
N LEU A 51 5.38 4.00 10.65
CA LEU A 51 6.39 3.17 10.00
C LEU A 51 7.61 3.98 9.59
N LEU A 52 7.39 5.21 9.11
CA LEU A 52 8.46 6.15 8.80
C LEU A 52 9.21 6.58 10.06
N ALA A 53 8.52 6.76 11.19
CA ALA A 53 9.16 7.05 12.46
C ALA A 53 10.08 5.90 12.91
N VAL A 54 9.65 4.63 12.76
CA VAL A 54 10.49 3.46 13.05
C VAL A 54 11.71 3.39 12.14
N GLU A 55 11.52 3.65 10.84
CA GLU A 55 12.64 3.66 9.88
C GLU A 55 13.69 4.71 10.28
N ASN A 56 13.25 5.92 10.63
CA ASN A 56 14.13 7.03 10.99
C ASN A 56 14.80 6.91 12.37
N GLN A 57 14.38 5.98 13.22
CA GLN A 57 15.04 5.73 14.51
C GLN A 57 16.40 5.05 14.36
N ASN A 58 16.65 4.41 13.21
CA ASN A 58 17.90 3.73 12.94
C ASN A 58 18.81 4.59 12.05
N PRO A 59 20.09 4.80 12.43
CA PRO A 59 21.04 5.53 11.58
C PRO A 59 21.42 4.74 10.33
N ASP A 60 21.33 3.40 10.38
CA ASP A 60 21.46 2.54 9.20
C ASP A 60 20.09 2.42 8.52
N ARG A 61 20.01 2.92 7.28
CA ARG A 61 18.79 2.91 6.47
C ARG A 61 18.25 1.51 6.20
N LYS A 62 19.13 0.53 6.03
CA LYS A 62 18.71 -0.86 5.78
C LYS A 62 18.09 -1.45 7.05
N ALA A 63 18.75 -1.26 8.19
CA ALA A 63 18.24 -1.71 9.47
C ALA A 63 16.90 -1.03 9.83
N GLY A 64 16.77 0.28 9.55
CA GLY A 64 15.52 1.01 9.73
C GLY A 64 14.37 0.47 8.88
N MET A 65 14.64 0.15 7.62
CA MET A 65 13.64 -0.43 6.71
C MET A 65 13.21 -1.83 7.16
N GLU A 66 14.16 -2.67 7.59
CA GLU A 66 13.85 -3.99 8.17
C GLU A 66 13.02 -3.87 9.45
N ALA A 67 13.36 -2.93 10.34
CA ALA A 67 12.60 -2.67 11.56
C ALA A 67 11.16 -2.19 11.27
N SER A 68 11.01 -1.27 10.31
CA SER A 68 9.70 -0.76 9.87
C SER A 68 8.85 -1.87 9.26
N PHE A 69 9.44 -2.73 8.43
CA PHE A 69 8.76 -3.89 7.87
C PHE A 69 8.28 -4.86 8.96
N ASN A 70 9.13 -5.20 9.92
CA ASN A 70 8.77 -6.06 11.05
C ASN A 70 7.65 -5.45 11.90
N ALA A 71 7.66 -4.13 12.13
CA ALA A 71 6.61 -3.45 12.87
C ALA A 71 5.22 -3.61 12.21
N VAL A 72 5.14 -3.60 10.87
CA VAL A 72 3.87 -3.86 10.18
C VAL A 72 3.44 -5.33 10.31
N LEU A 73 4.39 -6.28 10.26
CA LEU A 73 4.08 -7.69 10.45
C LEU A 73 3.57 -7.99 11.86
N ASP A 74 4.19 -7.38 12.87
CA ASP A 74 3.77 -7.50 14.26
C ASP A 74 2.38 -6.90 14.48
N LEU A 75 2.09 -5.74 13.87
CA LEU A 75 0.76 -5.13 13.90
C LEU A 75 -0.31 -6.05 13.28
N LEU A 76 -0.02 -6.63 12.12
CA LEU A 76 -0.92 -7.55 11.43
C LEU A 76 -1.17 -8.80 12.28
N LYS A 77 -0.11 -9.35 12.88
CA LYS A 77 -0.20 -10.50 13.79
C LYS A 77 -0.98 -10.19 15.07
N GLU A 78 -0.78 -9.02 15.67
CA GLU A 78 -1.53 -8.58 16.86
C GLU A 78 -3.04 -8.50 16.57
N LYS A 79 -3.39 -8.10 15.35
CA LYS A 79 -4.78 -7.99 14.90
C LYS A 79 -5.36 -9.30 14.36
N ASP A 80 -4.57 -10.36 14.27
CA ASP A 80 -4.92 -11.63 13.62
C ASP A 80 -5.44 -11.41 12.18
N LEU A 81 -4.75 -10.55 11.42
CA LEU A 81 -5.09 -10.21 10.04
C LEU A 81 -3.89 -10.44 9.11
N THR A 82 -4.18 -10.88 7.90
CA THR A 82 -3.25 -10.74 6.77
C THR A 82 -3.29 -9.31 6.22
N TYR A 83 -2.27 -8.95 5.43
CA TYR A 83 -2.26 -7.66 4.73
C TYR A 83 -3.47 -7.51 3.80
N ASP A 84 -3.83 -8.55 3.07
CA ASP A 84 -4.96 -8.51 2.13
C ASP A 84 -6.29 -8.32 2.86
N GLU A 85 -6.48 -8.97 4.01
CA GLU A 85 -7.67 -8.76 4.85
C GLU A 85 -7.72 -7.35 5.44
N LEU A 86 -6.58 -6.83 5.91
CA LEU A 86 -6.49 -5.44 6.36
C LEU A 86 -6.92 -4.49 5.24
N ILE A 87 -6.33 -4.62 4.05
CA ILE A 87 -6.67 -3.74 2.92
C ILE A 87 -8.13 -3.92 2.49
N ALA A 88 -8.63 -5.16 2.43
CA ALA A 88 -10.03 -5.43 2.09
C ALA A 88 -11.01 -4.78 3.07
N SER A 89 -10.66 -4.69 4.36
CA SER A 89 -11.48 -4.02 5.38
C SER A 89 -11.59 -2.50 5.21
N LEU A 90 -10.73 -1.90 4.36
CA LEU A 90 -10.60 -0.46 4.16
C LEU A 90 -11.19 0.04 2.81
N ILE A 91 -11.70 -0.87 1.97
CA ILE A 91 -12.23 -0.58 0.62
C ILE A 91 -13.75 -0.47 0.61
#